data_AF-A0A1I6NW88-F1
#
_entry.id   AF-A0A1I6NW88-F1
#
_cell.length_a   1.000
_cell.length_b   1.000
_cell.length_c   1.000
_cell.angle_alpha   90.00
_cell.angle_beta   90.00
_cell.angle_gamma   90.00
#
_symmetry.space_group_name_H-M   'P 1'
#
loop_
_entity.id
_entity.type
_entity.pdbx_description
1 polymer ?
#
loop_
_entity_poly.entity_id
_entity_poly.type
_entity_poly.pdbx_seq_one_letter_code
_entity_poly.pdbx_strand_id
1 'polypeptide(L)' 'MATVKLWSDSEAEADPRVRAVFADIRATRGSDFVNNFWRGLANDPALLERT' A
#
# COMPACT_ATOMS: atom_id res chain seq x y z
N MET A 1 -1.96 2.38 -18.50
CA MET A 1 -1.30 1.16 -17.97
C MET A 1 -0.31 1.61 -16.90
N ALA A 2 -0.25 0.93 -15.76
CA ALA A 2 0.78 1.21 -14.76
C ALA A 2 2.13 0.68 -15.26
N THR A 3 3.19 1.46 -15.10
CA THR A 3 4.58 1.07 -15.44
C THR A 3 5.27 0.33 -14.29
N VAL A 4 4.62 0.27 -13.13
CA VAL A 4 5.11 -0.37 -11.90
C VAL A 4 4.12 -1.46 -11.47
N LYS A 5 4.64 -2.48 -10.79
CA LYS A 5 3.83 -3.57 -10.25
C LYS A 5 2.80 -3.00 -9.27
N LEU A 6 1.52 -3.32 -9.44
CA LEU A 6 0.51 -2.99 -8.43
C LEU A 6 0.43 -4.14 -7.44
N TRP A 7 0.68 -3.85 -6.17
CA TRP A 7 0.62 -4.85 -5.12
C TRP A 7 -0.83 -5.26 -4.85
N SER A 8 -1.08 -6.57 -4.81
CA SER A 8 -2.34 -7.14 -4.31
C SER A 8 -2.40 -7.08 -2.77
N ASP A 9 -3.59 -7.20 -2.18
CA ASP A 9 -3.71 -7.18 -0.71
C ASP A 9 -2.93 -8.32 -0.05
N SER A 10 -2.93 -9.50 -0.68
CA SER A 10 -2.18 -10.66 -0.18
C SER A 10 -0.67 -10.46 -0.21
N GLU A 11 -0.14 -9.76 -1.23
CA GLU A 11 1.29 -9.41 -1.29
C GLU A 11 1.63 -8.29 -0.30
N ALA A 12 0.75 -7.31 -0.16
CA ALA A 12 0.91 -6.21 0.80
C ALA A 12 0.93 -6.73 2.25
N GLU A 13 0.15 -7.77 2.56
CA GLU A 13 0.14 -8.41 3.88
C GLU A 13 1.41 -9.24 4.16
N ALA A 14 2.12 -9.69 3.12
CA ALA A 14 3.36 -10.44 3.25
C ALA A 14 4.54 -9.54 3.66
N ASP A 15 4.50 -8.24 3.34
CA ASP A 15 5.51 -7.27 3.76
C ASP A 15 5.03 -6.48 4.99
N PRO A 16 5.71 -6.58 6.15
CA PRO A 16 5.31 -5.88 7.37
C PRO A 16 5.19 -4.36 7.22
N ARG A 17 6.02 -3.72 6.38
CA ARG A 17 6.00 -2.27 6.16
C ARG A 17 4.80 -1.84 5.34
N VAL A 18 4.56 -2.52 4.23
CA VAL A 18 3.41 -2.23 3.35
C VAL A 18 2.11 -2.50 4.09
N ARG A 19 2.04 -3.60 4.86
CA ARG A 19 0.89 -3.92 5.70
C ARG A 19 0.57 -2.82 6.71
N ALA A 20 1.58 -2.27 7.38
CA ALA A 20 1.39 -1.20 8.36
C ALA A 20 0.76 0.04 7.72
N VAL A 21 1.28 0.45 6.56
CA VAL A 21 0.76 1.63 5.84
C VAL A 21 -0.63 1.36 5.27
N PHE A 22 -0.89 0.17 4.74
CA PHE A 22 -2.23 -0.19 4.24
C PHE A 22 -3.26 -0.22 5.37
N ALA A 23 -2.89 -0.76 6.54
CA ALA A 23 -3.74 -0.75 7.72
C ALA A 23 -4.04 0.69 8.19
N ASP A 24 -3.03 1.57 8.19
CA ASP A 24 -3.20 2.97 8.57
C ASP A 24 -4.07 3.75 7.57
N ILE A 25 -3.91 3.51 6.26
CA ILE A 25 -4.78 4.08 5.22
C ILE A 25 -6.23 3.63 5.43
N ARG A 26 -6.45 2.34 5.71
CA ARG A 26 -7.80 1.79 5.97
C ARG A 26 -8.41 2.42 7.22
N ALA A 27 -7.63 2.58 8.28
CA ALA A 27 -8.06 3.23 9.52
C ALA A 27 -8.38 4.72 9.32
N THR A 28 -7.51 5.45 8.60
CA THR A 28 -7.65 6.88 8.35
C THR A 28 -8.82 7.20 7.42
N ARG A 29 -9.03 6.36 6.39
CA ARG A 29 -10.10 6.57 5.41
C ARG A 29 -11.42 5.89 5.76
N GLY A 30 -11.42 5.01 6.76
CA GLY A 30 -12.60 4.21 7.13
C GLY A 30 -13.10 3.31 6.00
N SER A 31 -12.20 2.87 5.12
CA SER A 31 -12.53 2.09 3.93
C SER A 31 -11.51 0.97 3.76
N ASP A 32 -11.99 -0.25 3.53
CA ASP A 32 -11.12 -1.42 3.30
C ASP A 32 -10.38 -1.35 1.96
N PHE A 33 -10.81 -0.45 1.07
CA PHE A 33 -10.26 -0.33 -0.27
C PHE A 33 -9.04 0.62 -0.32
N VAL A 34 -7.87 0.03 -0.55
CA VAL A 34 -6.64 0.76 -0.88
C VAL A 34 -6.54 0.94 -2.40
N ASN A 35 -6.46 2.19 -2.85
CA ASN A 35 -6.44 2.52 -4.28
C ASN A 35 -5.10 2.16 -4.96
N ASN A 36 -5.08 2.18 -6.29
CA ASN A 36 -3.90 1.82 -7.10
C ASN A 36 -2.69 2.73 -6.88
N PHE A 37 -2.88 3.94 -6.34
CA PHE A 37 -1.79 4.86 -6.04
C PHE A 37 -0.90 4.30 -4.92
N TRP A 38 -1.51 3.92 -3.79
CA TRP A 38 -0.80 3.29 -2.67
C TRP A 38 -0.21 1.92 -3.03
N ARG A 39 -0.93 1.14 -3.86
CA ARG A 39 -0.44 -0.14 -4.40
C ARG A 39 0.77 0.01 -5.33
N GLY A 40 0.91 1.15 -6.01
CA GLY A 40 2.09 1.48 -6.80
C GLY A 40 3.24 1.97 -5.91
N LEU A 41 2.94 2.79 -4.90
CA LEU A 41 3.90 3.27 -3.91
C LEU A 41 4.53 2.15 -3.07
N ALA A 42 3.82 1.04 -2.89
CA ALA A 42 4.33 -0.14 -2.18
C ALA A 42 5.62 -0.74 -2.78
N ASN A 43 6.01 -0.38 -4.02
CA ASN A 43 7.30 -0.77 -4.59
C ASN A 43 8.49 0.02 -4.01
N ASP A 44 8.25 1.14 -3.34
CA ASP A 44 9.27 1.95 -2.66
C ASP A 44 8.89 2.13 -1.19
N PRO A 45 9.31 1.19 -0.31
CA PRO A 45 8.98 1.24 1.11
C PRO A 45 9.50 2.51 1.81
N ALA A 46 10.61 3.08 1.35
CA ALA A 46 11.19 4.29 1.95
C ALA A 46 10.34 5.53 1.63
N LEU A 47 9.72 5.56 0.45
CA LEU A 47 8.76 6.60 0.10
C LEU A 47 7.40 6.38 0.78
N LEU A 48 7.00 5.11 0.93
CA LEU A 48 5.75 4.72 1.59
C LEU A 48 5.74 5.05 3.10
N GLU A 49 6.87 4.91 3.80
CA GLU A 49 6.98 5.27 5.23
C GLU A 49 6.97 6.79 5.49
N ARG A 50 7.10 7.62 4.44
CA ARG A 50 7.20 9.10 4.56
C ARG A 50 5.87 9.83 4.35
N THR A 51 4.79 9.12 4.08
CA THR A 51 3.45 9.66 3.75
C THR A 51 2.43 9.28 4.79
#